data_AF-X0YXH8-F1
#
_entry.id   AF-X0YXH8-F1
#
_cell.length_a   1.000
_cell.length_b   1.000
_cell.length_c   1.000
_cell.angle_alpha   90.00
_cell.angle_beta   90.00
_cell.angle_gamma   90.00
#
_symmetry.space_group_name_H-M   'P 1'
#
loop_
_entity.id
_entity.type
_entity.pdbx_description
1 polymer ?
#
loop_
_entity_poly.entity_id
_entity_poly.type
_entity_poly.pdbx_seq_one_letter_code
_entity_poly.pdbx_strand_id
1 'polypeptide(L)' 'DGAYQAINNLFLKSCCADVIYVNREQDLGIEGLRRAKESYKPVRMIKKSVIYQKS' A
#
# COMPACT_ATOMS: atom_id res chain seq x y z
N ASP A 1 6.44 11.93 14.79
CA ASP A 1 5.82 10.88 13.96
C ASP A 1 6.84 10.15 13.12
N GLY A 2 6.94 8.83 13.29
CA GLY A 2 7.98 7.99 12.68
C GLY A 2 7.85 6.50 13.01
N ALA A 3 7.16 6.18 14.11
CA ALA A 3 6.96 4.80 14.55
C ALA A 3 6.29 3.92 13.48
N TYR A 4 5.26 4.42 12.80
CA TYR A 4 4.62 3.67 11.72
C TYR A 4 5.56 3.41 10.55
N GLN A 5 6.42 4.36 10.18
CA GLN A 5 7.42 4.13 9.13
C GLN A 5 8.46 3.10 9.57
N ALA A 6 8.93 3.19 10.81
CA ALA A 6 9.89 2.24 11.37
C ALA A 6 9.32 0.81 11.42
N ILE A 7 8.10 0.64 11.92
CA ILE A 7 7.43 -0.66 12.01
C ILE A 7 7.24 -1.28 10.62
N ASN A 8 6.75 -0.52 9.64
CA ASN A 8 6.61 -1.02 8.27
C ASN A 8 7.95 -1.45 7.67
N ASN A 9 9.02 -0.66 7.90
CA ASN A 9 10.35 -1.00 7.39
C ASN A 9 10.90 -2.29 8.01
N LEU A 10 10.80 -2.42 9.33
CA LEU A 10 11.28 -3.59 10.07
C LEU A 10 10.49 -4.84 9.67
N PHE A 11 9.16 -4.76 9.61
CA PHE A 11 8.32 -5.89 9.21
C PHE A 11 8.67 -6.39 7.80
N LEU A 12 8.82 -5.50 6.82
CA LEU A 12 9.13 -5.89 5.45
C LEU A 12 10.52 -6.52 5.33
N LYS A 13 11.51 -6.01 6.07
CA LYS A 13 12.85 -6.60 6.13
C LYS A 13 12.85 -8.00 6.75
N SER A 14 12.05 -8.22 7.79
CA SER A 14 12.02 -9.48 8.53
C SER A 14 11.13 -10.56 7.90
N CYS A 15 9.99 -10.16 7.32
CA CYS A 15 8.94 -11.10 6.92
C CYS A 15 8.71 -11.17 5.40
N CYS A 16 9.33 -10.28 4.61
CA CYS A 16 9.10 -10.19 3.18
C CYS A 16 10.39 -10.06 2.36
N ALA A 17 11.52 -10.57 2.87
CA ALA A 17 12.83 -10.46 2.22
C ALA A 17 12.86 -11.11 0.82
N ASP A 18 12.15 -12.21 0.63
CA ASP A 18 12.11 -12.98 -0.63
C ASP A 18 10.90 -12.63 -1.52
N VAL A 19 10.15 -11.56 -1.17
CA VAL A 19 8.94 -11.15 -1.88
C VAL A 19 9.24 -9.95 -2.78
N ILE A 20 8.91 -10.06 -4.07
CA ILE A 20 9.17 -9.00 -5.06
C ILE A 20 8.21 -7.81 -4.89
N TYR A 21 6.95 -8.07 -4.52
CA TYR A 21 5.93 -7.04 -4.38
C TYR A 21 5.09 -7.22 -3.12
N VAL A 22 4.88 -6.12 -2.40
CA VAL A 22 3.97 -6.09 -1.25
C VAL A 22 2.79 -5.17 -1.53
N ASN A 23 1.58 -5.65 -1.22
CA ASN A 23 0.38 -4.84 -1.29
C ASN A 23 0.18 -4.11 0.04
N ARG A 24 0.04 -2.78 0.00
CA ARG A 24 -0.16 -1.93 1.18
C ARG A 24 -1.58 -1.38 1.32
N GLU A 25 -2.55 -2.05 0.71
CA GLU A 25 -3.99 -1.73 0.77
C GLU A 25 -4.36 -0.36 0.17
N GLN A 26 -5.65 -0.04 0.17
CA GLN A 26 -6.19 1.23 -0.33
C GLN A 26 -6.09 2.38 0.68
N ASP A 27 -6.08 3.62 0.19
CA ASP A 27 -6.08 4.86 0.98
C ASP A 27 -7.47 5.38 1.35
N LEU A 28 -8.54 4.68 0.95
CA LEU A 28 -9.94 5.01 1.29
C LEU A 28 -10.39 6.42 0.83
N GLY A 29 -9.66 7.07 -0.08
CA GLY A 29 -9.93 8.44 -0.48
C GLY A 29 -9.49 9.50 0.53
N ILE A 30 -8.76 9.12 1.59
CA ILE A 30 -8.25 10.04 2.61
C ILE A 30 -6.91 10.61 2.11
N GLU A 31 -6.86 11.92 1.88
CA GLU A 31 -5.70 12.58 1.28
C GLU A 31 -4.40 12.37 2.07
N GLY A 32 -4.45 12.52 3.41
CA GLY A 32 -3.28 12.28 4.26
C GLY A 32 -2.76 10.85 4.15
N LEU A 33 -3.66 9.87 4.04
CA LEU A 33 -3.31 8.46 3.86
C LEU A 33 -2.76 8.19 2.46
N ARG A 34 -3.32 8.83 1.43
CA ARG A 34 -2.79 8.79 0.05
C ARG A 34 -1.35 9.29 0.02
N ARG A 35 -1.09 10.49 0.55
CA ARG A 35 0.25 11.09 0.64
C ARG A 35 1.22 10.19 1.40
N ALA A 36 0.78 9.61 2.54
CA ALA A 36 1.59 8.68 3.31
C ALA A 36 1.98 7.43 2.51
N LYS A 37 1.07 6.84 1.72
CA LYS A 37 1.37 5.67 0.87
C LYS A 37 2.26 6.03 -0.32
N GLU A 38 2.02 7.16 -0.97
CA GLU A 38 2.84 7.66 -2.08
C GLU A 38 4.27 7.98 -1.66
N SER A 39 4.49 8.42 -0.41
CA SER A 39 5.83 8.71 0.11
C SER A 39 6.77 7.48 0.10
N TYR A 40 6.23 6.26 0.05
CA TYR A 40 7.01 5.03 -0.10
C TYR A 40 7.36 4.69 -1.56
N LYS A 41 7.02 5.56 -2.52
CA LYS A 41 7.30 5.41 -3.95
C LYS A 41 6.84 4.04 -4.50
N PRO A 42 5.52 3.75 -4.42
CA PRO A 42 5.00 2.46 -4.88
C PRO A 42 5.28 2.27 -6.37
N VAL A 43 5.60 1.04 -6.78
CA VAL A 43 5.79 0.67 -8.20
C VAL A 43 4.51 0.97 -9.01
N ARG A 44 3.33 0.77 -8.40
CA ARG A 44 2.03 1.01 -9.02
C ARG A 44 0.93 1.26 -7.99
N MET A 45 -0.01 2.13 -8.35
CA MET A 45 -1.28 2.31 -7.65
C MET A 45 -2.37 1.58 -8.46
N ILE A 46 -2.95 0.52 -7.90
CA ILE A 46 -3.90 -0.35 -8.61
C ILE A 46 -5.32 0.23 -8.55
N LYS A 47 -5.95 0.42 -9.71
CA LYS A 47 -7.39 0.75 -9.80
C LYS A 47 -8.21 -0.53 -9.61
N LYS A 48 -9.06 -0.55 -8.58
CA LYS A 48 -10.07 -1.62 -8.39
C LYS A 48 -11.37 -1.21 -9.10
N SER A 49 -12.07 -2.17 -9.68
CA SER A 49 -13.36 -1.98 -10.35
C SER A 49 -14.37 -3.03 -9.90
N VAL A 50 -15.64 -2.66 -9.84
CA VAL A 50 -16.75 -3.58 -9.65
C VAL A 50 -17.34 -3.88 -11.03
N ILE A 51 -17.54 -5.17 -11.35
CA ILE A 51 -18.12 -5.61 -12.61
C ILE A 51 -19.56 -6.06 -12.34
N TYR A 52 -20.50 -5.62 -13.18
CA TYR A 52 -21.90 -5.99 -13.10
C TYR A 52 -22.25 -6.90 -14.29
N GLN A 53 -22.95 -8.00 -14.02
CA GLN A 53 -23.52 -8.84 -15.07
C GLN A 53 -24.68 -8.09 -15.72
N LYS A 54 -24.68 -8.03 -17.05
CA LYS A 54 -25.79 -7.45 -17.81
C LYS A 54 -26.94 -8.45 -17.83
N SER A 55 -28.08 -8.07 -17.27
CA SER A 55 -29.36 -8.80 -17.40
C SER A 55 -29.95 -8.66 -18.79
#